data_AF-A0ABD1JQU1-F1
#
_entry.id   AF-A0ABD1JQU1-F1
#
_cell.length_a   1.000
_cell.length_b   1.000
_cell.length_c   1.000
_cell.angle_alpha   90.00
_cell.angle_beta   90.00
_cell.angle_gamma   90.00
#
_symmetry.space_group_name_H-M   'P 1'
#
loop_
_entity.id
_entity.type
_entity.pdbx_description
1 polymer ?
#
loop_
_entity_poly.entity_id
_entity_poly.type
_entity_poly.pdbx_seq_one_letter_code
_entity_poly.pdbx_strand_id
1 'polypeptide(L)'
;MFQKIVDQSKTYSEVSEWTKYMMLETTRKEIVMAMMMTACDLSAIAKPWEVQSKVALSVAAEFWEQGDLERTVLQQNPIPMMDRNKADDLPKLQCGFIDFVCAFVYKEFSRFHEEITPMLDRLLNNRKEWNALKEIHEAKLAAIEAEKQAKEDAENAKKGEPTEGAREPHGSETAADEDVKG
;
A
#
# COMPACT_ATOMS: atom_id res chain seq x y z
N MET A 1 21.03 16.37 -8.28
CA MET A 1 22.48 16.57 -8.53
C MET A 1 23.15 15.27 -8.97
N PHE A 2 22.98 14.16 -8.24
CA PHE A 2 23.51 12.85 -8.65
C PHE A 2 23.10 12.41 -10.06
N GLN A 3 21.82 12.52 -10.43
CA GLN A 3 21.35 12.15 -11.77
C GLN A 3 22.09 12.88 -12.90
N LYS A 4 22.48 14.15 -12.72
CA LYS A 4 23.30 14.88 -13.70
C LYS A 4 24.68 14.26 -13.86
N ILE A 5 25.28 13.80 -12.76
CA ILE A 5 26.56 13.06 -12.76
C ILE A 5 26.38 11.73 -13.50
N VAL A 6 25.28 11.01 -13.25
CA VAL A 6 24.96 9.77 -13.97
C VAL A 6 24.81 10.03 -15.47
N ASP A 7 24.09 11.07 -15.87
CA ASP A 7 23.91 11.41 -17.29
C ASP A 7 25.24 11.78 -17.95
N GLN A 8 26.10 12.55 -17.26
CA GLN A 8 27.46 12.86 -17.71
C GLN A 8 28.32 11.61 -17.85
N SER A 9 28.18 10.60 -16.98
CA SER A 9 28.95 9.35 -17.09
C SER A 9 28.74 8.67 -18.45
N LYS A 10 27.57 8.86 -19.07
CA LYS A 10 27.22 8.27 -20.37
C LYS A 10 27.80 9.00 -21.56
N THR A 11 28.41 10.18 -21.36
CA THR A 11 29.09 10.91 -22.44
C THR A 11 30.55 10.49 -22.60
N TYR A 12 31.08 9.65 -21.71
CA TYR A 12 32.45 9.13 -21.77
C TYR A 12 32.44 7.69 -22.30
N SER A 13 33.33 7.39 -23.23
CA SER A 13 33.48 6.03 -23.78
C SER A 13 34.48 5.19 -22.97
N GLU A 14 35.47 5.85 -22.36
CA GLU A 14 36.52 5.21 -21.56
C GLU A 14 36.31 5.46 -20.07
N VAL A 15 36.26 4.37 -19.28
CA VAL A 15 36.10 4.44 -17.82
C VAL A 15 37.24 5.25 -17.18
N SER A 16 38.46 5.13 -17.70
CA SER A 16 39.62 5.85 -17.14
C SER A 16 39.49 7.38 -17.25
N GLU A 17 38.90 7.88 -18.33
CA GLU A 17 38.64 9.31 -18.52
C GLU A 17 37.52 9.80 -17.62
N TRP A 18 36.45 9.01 -17.52
CA TRP A 18 35.34 9.26 -16.59
C TRP A 18 35.83 9.33 -15.15
N THR A 19 36.63 8.35 -14.71
CA THR A 19 37.19 8.32 -13.36
C THR A 19 38.07 9.55 -13.10
N LYS A 20 38.95 9.92 -14.04
CA LYS A 20 39.74 11.16 -13.91
C LYS A 20 38.85 12.38 -13.78
N TYR A 21 37.85 12.53 -14.66
CA TYR A 21 36.90 13.65 -14.61
C TYR A 21 36.14 13.73 -13.27
N MET A 22 35.66 12.58 -12.77
CA MET A 22 35.04 12.48 -11.46
C MET A 22 35.99 12.85 -10.33
N MET A 23 37.27 12.52 -10.49
CA MET A 23 38.28 12.74 -9.46
C MET A 23 38.80 14.18 -9.37
N LEU A 24 38.57 15.01 -10.40
CA LEU A 24 39.05 16.39 -10.44
C LEU A 24 38.24 17.37 -9.58
N GLU A 25 36.96 17.09 -9.35
CA GLU A 25 36.08 17.98 -8.58
C GLU A 25 35.62 17.31 -7.28
N THR A 26 36.01 17.88 -6.13
CA THR A 26 35.67 17.35 -4.79
C THR A 26 34.16 17.20 -4.59
N THR A 27 33.37 18.21 -4.99
CA THR A 27 31.91 18.20 -4.85
C THR A 27 31.26 16.99 -5.53
N ARG A 28 31.75 16.56 -6.70
CA ARG A 28 31.21 15.39 -7.40
C ARG A 28 31.47 14.11 -6.62
N LYS A 29 32.67 13.96 -6.06
CA LYS A 29 33.01 12.82 -5.19
C LYS A 29 32.09 12.78 -3.98
N GLU A 30 31.92 13.91 -3.30
CA GLU A 30 31.07 14.02 -2.11
C GLU A 30 29.62 13.65 -2.41
N ILE A 31 29.07 14.11 -3.53
CA ILE A 31 27.71 13.73 -3.96
C ILE A 31 27.60 12.22 -4.18
N VAL A 32 28.56 11.60 -4.88
CA VAL A 32 28.55 10.15 -5.12
C VAL A 32 28.71 9.36 -3.82
N MET A 33 29.61 9.80 -2.94
CA MET A 33 29.80 9.18 -1.62
C MET A 33 28.54 9.27 -0.76
N ALA A 34 27.90 10.45 -0.69
CA ALA A 34 26.67 10.65 0.07
C ALA A 34 25.53 9.76 -0.45
N MET A 35 25.37 9.70 -1.78
CA MET A 35 24.40 8.79 -2.40
C MET A 35 24.72 7.33 -2.11
N MET A 36 26.00 6.94 -2.10
CA MET A 36 26.41 5.56 -1.86
C MET A 36 26.15 5.16 -0.41
N MET A 37 26.42 6.05 0.54
CA MET A 37 26.05 5.86 1.94
C MET A 37 24.54 5.69 2.09
N THR A 38 23.75 6.48 1.37
CA THR A 38 22.28 6.33 1.34
C THR A 38 21.86 4.96 0.77
N ALA A 39 22.50 4.49 -0.31
CA ALA A 39 22.23 3.16 -0.85
C ALA A 39 22.56 2.06 0.15
N CYS A 40 23.70 2.17 0.85
CA CYS A 40 24.12 1.22 1.88
C CYS A 40 23.16 1.18 3.07
N ASP A 41 22.70 2.34 3.54
CA ASP A 41 21.72 2.47 4.63
C ASP A 41 20.39 1.78 4.26
N LEU A 42 19.97 1.94 3.01
CA LEU A 42 18.76 1.31 2.48
C LEU A 42 18.97 -0.13 1.97
N SER A 43 20.15 -0.74 2.18
CA SER A 43 20.53 -2.00 1.50
C SER A 43 19.74 -3.24 1.90
N ALA A 44 19.00 -3.19 3.02
CA ALA A 44 18.07 -4.24 3.41
C ALA A 44 17.03 -4.53 2.31
N ILE A 45 16.61 -3.50 1.56
CA ILE A 45 15.59 -3.62 0.52
C ILE A 45 16.04 -4.45 -0.69
N ALA A 46 17.35 -4.61 -0.86
CA ALA A 46 17.97 -5.35 -1.96
C ALA A 46 18.43 -6.76 -1.53
N LYS A 47 18.11 -7.21 -0.31
CA LYS A 47 18.40 -8.58 0.15
C LYS A 47 17.39 -9.59 -0.41
N PRO A 48 17.67 -10.91 -0.38
CA PRO A 48 16.65 -11.92 -0.69
C PRO A 48 15.38 -11.73 0.12
N TRP A 49 14.23 -12.15 -0.43
CA TRP A 49 12.91 -11.93 0.15
C TRP A 49 12.80 -12.40 1.61
N GLU A 50 13.34 -13.58 1.90
CA GLU A 50 13.30 -14.21 3.23
C GLU A 50 14.06 -13.41 4.29
N VAL A 51 15.01 -12.57 3.85
CA VAL A 51 15.78 -11.68 4.71
C VAL A 51 15.12 -10.31 4.77
N GLN A 52 14.80 -9.74 3.61
CA GLN A 52 14.22 -8.40 3.51
C GLN A 52 12.88 -8.31 4.25
N SER A 53 12.00 -9.31 4.11
CA SER A 53 10.71 -9.36 4.81
C SER A 53 10.87 -9.33 6.32
N LYS A 54 11.84 -10.07 6.87
CA LYS A 54 12.14 -10.07 8.31
C LYS A 54 12.65 -8.72 8.79
N VAL A 55 13.55 -8.09 8.03
CA VAL A 55 14.06 -6.75 8.37
C VAL A 55 12.92 -5.72 8.35
N ALA A 56 12.04 -5.77 7.35
CA ALA A 56 10.88 -4.88 7.29
C ALA A 56 9.94 -5.06 8.49
N LEU A 57 9.71 -6.30 8.92
CA LEU A 57 8.93 -6.58 10.12
C LEU A 57 9.60 -6.08 11.40
N SER A 58 10.93 -6.21 11.52
CA SER A 58 11.67 -5.64 12.66
C SER A 58 11.56 -4.12 12.72
N VAL A 59 11.74 -3.45 11.58
CA VAL A 59 11.59 -1.97 11.51
C VAL A 59 10.14 -1.55 11.82
N ALA A 60 9.15 -2.28 11.32
CA ALA A 60 7.75 -2.01 11.63
C ALA A 60 7.45 -2.19 13.13
N ALA A 61 8.01 -3.24 13.75
CA ALA A 61 7.88 -3.47 15.18
C ALA A 61 8.46 -2.32 16.02
N GLU A 62 9.61 -1.76 15.62
CA GLU A 62 10.18 -0.57 16.27
C GLU A 62 9.27 0.66 16.12
N PHE A 63 8.71 0.89 14.93
CA PHE A 63 7.75 1.99 14.73
C PHE A 63 6.47 1.82 15.53
N TRP A 64 5.99 0.59 15.70
CA TRP A 64 4.81 0.30 16.51
C TRP A 64 5.07 0.53 18.00
N GLU A 65 6.24 0.09 18.50
CA GLU A 65 6.65 0.35 19.88
C GLU A 65 6.74 1.85 20.14
N GLN A 66 7.32 2.61 19.21
CA GLN A 66 7.32 4.07 19.31
C GLN A 66 5.89 4.64 19.30
N GLY A 67 5.02 4.18 18.42
CA GLY A 67 3.63 4.66 18.35
C GLY A 67 2.82 4.35 19.61
N ASP A 68 3.11 3.24 20.29
CA ASP A 68 2.51 2.92 21.58
C ASP A 68 3.00 3.86 22.69
N LEU A 69 4.29 4.24 22.66
CA LEU A 69 4.83 5.25 23.58
C LEU A 69 4.19 6.62 23.32
N GLU A 70 4.03 7.03 22.06
CA GLU A 70 3.31 8.27 21.71
C GLU A 70 1.88 8.26 22.26
N ARG A 71 1.18 7.13 22.17
CA ARG A 71 -0.18 6.97 22.68
C ARG A 71 -0.26 6.99 24.20
N THR A 72 0.61 6.24 24.87
CA THR A 72 0.53 6.00 26.32
C THR A 72 1.22 7.08 27.15
N VAL A 73 2.34 7.62 26.66
CA VAL A 73 3.16 8.59 27.38
C VAL A 73 2.83 10.02 26.96
N LEU A 74 2.71 10.27 25.65
CA LEU A 74 2.46 11.62 25.12
C LEU A 74 0.97 11.94 24.94
N GLN A 75 0.09 10.94 25.09
CA GLN A 75 -1.35 11.05 24.87
C GLN A 75 -1.70 11.58 23.47
N GLN A 76 -0.90 11.19 22.47
CA GLN A 76 -1.06 11.56 21.07
C GLN A 76 -1.43 10.34 20.23
N ASN A 77 -2.22 10.55 19.18
CA ASN A 77 -2.45 9.48 18.21
C ASN A 77 -1.23 9.36 17.29
N PRO A 78 -0.63 8.16 17.17
CA PRO A 78 0.51 7.97 16.29
C PRO A 78 0.10 8.12 14.82
N ILE A 79 1.07 8.46 13.97
CA ILE A 79 0.86 8.45 12.52
C ILE A 79 0.53 7.03 12.03
N PRO A 80 -0.15 6.86 10.88
CA PRO A 80 -0.60 5.55 10.41
C PRO A 80 0.49 4.47 10.33
N MET A 81 1.72 4.83 9.98
CA MET A 81 2.85 3.89 9.88
C MET A 81 3.33 3.37 11.26
N MET A 82 3.07 4.13 12.33
CA MET A 82 3.45 3.80 13.71
C MET A 82 2.26 3.19 14.49
N ASP A 83 1.07 3.13 13.90
CA ASP A 83 -0.10 2.53 14.56
C ASP A 83 -0.14 1.02 14.33
N ARG A 84 0.13 0.22 15.37
CA ARG A 84 0.06 -1.26 15.30
C ARG A 84 -1.31 -1.79 14.87
N ASN A 85 -2.39 -1.02 15.06
CA ASN A 85 -3.73 -1.43 14.62
C ASN A 85 -3.88 -1.38 13.09
N LYS A 86 -2.90 -0.79 12.40
CA LYS A 86 -2.80 -0.76 10.93
C LYS A 86 -1.66 -1.63 10.42
N ALA A 87 -1.23 -2.64 11.20
CA ALA A 87 -0.14 -3.54 10.81
C ALA A 87 -0.41 -4.25 9.47
N ASP A 88 -1.67 -4.50 9.13
CA ASP A 88 -2.05 -5.12 7.86
C ASP A 88 -1.79 -4.22 6.64
N ASP A 89 -1.60 -2.91 6.82
CA ASP A 89 -1.19 -1.97 5.76
C ASP A 89 0.31 -2.08 5.42
N LEU A 90 1.10 -2.86 6.19
CA LEU A 90 2.55 -2.97 5.99
C LEU A 90 2.95 -3.29 4.54
N PRO A 91 2.29 -4.22 3.81
CA PRO A 91 2.63 -4.48 2.41
C PRO A 91 2.48 -3.26 1.50
N LYS A 92 1.42 -2.46 1.71
CA LYS A 92 1.18 -1.22 0.97
C LYS A 92 2.24 -0.17 1.30
N LEU A 93 2.59 -0.02 2.58
CA LEU A 93 3.64 0.88 3.04
C LEU A 93 5.00 0.51 2.43
N GLN A 94 5.36 -0.77 2.41
CA GLN A 94 6.59 -1.25 1.80
C GLN A 94 6.64 -1.01 0.29
N CYS A 95 5.52 -1.20 -0.44
CA CYS A 95 5.45 -0.85 -1.86
C CYS A 95 5.72 0.65 -2.07
N GLY A 96 5.07 1.51 -1.29
CA GLY A 96 5.30 2.96 -1.37
C GLY A 96 6.73 3.35 -1.05
N PHE A 97 7.33 2.76 -0.01
CA PHE A 97 8.72 2.99 0.35
C PHE A 97 9.69 2.60 -0.79
N ILE A 98 9.47 1.43 -1.40
CA ILE A 98 10.28 1.00 -2.53
C ILE A 98 10.12 1.97 -3.71
N ASP A 99 8.88 2.27 -4.10
CA ASP A 99 8.58 3.05 -5.30
C ASP A 99 9.06 4.52 -5.17
N PHE A 100 8.91 5.14 -4.00
CA PHE A 100 9.19 6.57 -3.80
C PHE A 100 10.56 6.89 -3.20
N VAL A 101 11.20 5.94 -2.50
CA VAL A 101 12.49 6.17 -1.83
C VAL A 101 13.59 5.32 -2.48
N CYS A 102 13.44 3.99 -2.46
CA CYS A 102 14.55 3.10 -2.79
C CYS A 102 14.81 2.97 -4.30
N ALA A 103 13.74 2.89 -5.11
CA ALA A 103 13.84 2.59 -6.53
C ALA A 103 14.68 3.62 -7.28
N PHE A 104 14.51 4.91 -6.97
CA PHE A 104 15.31 5.98 -7.56
C PHE A 104 16.81 5.77 -7.29
N VAL A 105 17.18 5.51 -6.04
CA VAL A 105 18.58 5.34 -5.63
C VAL A 105 19.22 4.20 -6.42
N TYR A 106 18.63 3.00 -6.38
CA TYR A 106 19.20 1.83 -7.04
C TYR A 106 19.14 1.88 -8.57
N LYS A 107 18.12 2.54 -9.15
CA LYS A 107 18.03 2.76 -10.59
C LYS A 107 19.15 3.67 -11.08
N GLU A 108 19.39 4.79 -10.39
CA GLU A 108 20.46 5.71 -10.77
C GLU A 108 21.85 5.10 -10.52
N PHE A 109 22.02 4.29 -9.46
CA PHE A 109 23.26 3.56 -9.24
C PHE A 109 23.54 2.47 -10.27
N SER A 110 22.53 1.71 -10.69
CA SER A 110 22.68 0.72 -11.77
C SER A 110 23.05 1.39 -13.10
N ARG A 111 22.47 2.58 -13.38
CA ARG A 111 22.90 3.40 -14.52
C ARG A 111 24.34 3.90 -14.37
N PHE A 112 24.75 4.31 -13.16
CA PHE A 112 26.10 4.81 -12.88
C PHE A 112 27.17 3.72 -12.95
N HIS A 113 26.87 2.51 -12.48
CA HIS A 113 27.77 1.37 -12.44
C HIS A 113 27.00 0.05 -12.59
N GLU A 114 27.22 -0.65 -13.70
CA GLU A 114 26.40 -1.82 -14.09
C GLU A 114 26.48 -2.98 -13.09
N GLU A 115 27.58 -3.11 -12.34
CA GLU A 115 27.71 -4.13 -11.29
C GLU A 115 26.71 -3.97 -10.13
N ILE A 116 26.03 -2.82 -10.00
CA ILE A 116 25.00 -2.59 -8.98
C ILE A 116 23.63 -3.12 -9.44
N THR A 117 23.46 -3.44 -10.72
CA THR A 117 22.19 -3.94 -11.30
C THR A 117 21.56 -5.10 -10.53
N PRO A 118 22.32 -6.10 -10.01
CA PRO A 118 21.72 -7.17 -9.19
C PRO A 118 20.99 -6.67 -7.93
N MET A 119 21.40 -5.54 -7.35
CA MET A 119 20.70 -4.94 -6.21
C MET A 119 19.38 -4.30 -6.64
N LEU A 120 19.34 -3.66 -7.81
CA LEU A 120 18.11 -3.13 -8.40
C LEU A 120 17.12 -4.27 -8.72
N ASP A 121 17.60 -5.35 -9.33
CA ASP A 121 16.75 -6.50 -9.66
C ASP A 121 16.13 -7.14 -8.41
N ARG A 122 16.92 -7.27 -7.34
CA ARG A 122 16.43 -7.78 -6.04
C ARG A 122 15.39 -6.86 -5.41
N LEU A 123 15.63 -5.54 -5.44
CA LEU A 123 14.65 -4.55 -4.99
C LEU A 123 13.33 -4.67 -5.76
N LEU A 124 13.39 -4.79 -7.09
CA LEU A 124 12.20 -4.94 -7.92
C LEU A 124 11.48 -6.28 -7.67
N ASN A 125 12.23 -7.34 -7.36
CA ASN A 125 11.63 -8.61 -6.95
C ASN A 125 10.87 -8.46 -5.62
N ASN A 126 11.49 -7.89 -4.59
CA ASN A 126 10.84 -7.67 -3.30
C ASN A 126 9.60 -6.78 -3.42
N ARG A 127 9.62 -5.79 -4.33
CA ARG A 127 8.45 -4.98 -4.66
C ARG A 127 7.29 -5.83 -5.17
N LYS A 128 7.55 -6.83 -6.02
CA LYS A 128 6.51 -7.75 -6.51
C LYS A 128 5.93 -8.60 -5.38
N GLU A 129 6.78 -9.14 -4.51
CA GLU A 129 6.37 -9.93 -3.35
C GLU A 129 5.47 -9.12 -2.40
N TRP A 130 5.88 -7.88 -2.07
CA TRP A 130 5.05 -6.97 -1.28
C TRP A 130 3.73 -6.63 -1.97
N ASN A 131 3.74 -6.42 -3.29
CA ASN A 131 2.51 -6.15 -4.03
C ASN A 131 1.56 -7.36 -4.02
N ALA A 132 2.07 -8.59 -4.10
CA ALA A 132 1.25 -9.79 -3.98
C ALA A 132 0.59 -9.88 -2.59
N LEU A 133 1.33 -9.58 -1.52
CA LEU A 133 0.76 -9.52 -0.16
C LEU A 133 -0.28 -8.42 0.00
N LYS A 134 -0.02 -7.24 -0.59
CA LYS A 134 -0.96 -6.12 -0.65
C LYS A 134 -2.26 -6.54 -1.34
N GLU A 135 -2.19 -7.18 -2.51
CA GLU A 135 -3.36 -7.63 -3.25
C GLU A 135 -4.19 -8.65 -2.46
N ILE A 136 -3.52 -9.58 -1.75
CA ILE A 136 -4.21 -10.53 -0.85
C ILE A 136 -4.96 -9.77 0.26
N HIS A 137 -4.34 -8.75 0.86
CA HIS A 137 -4.97 -7.95 1.90
C HIS A 137 -6.18 -7.17 1.38
N GLU A 138 -6.03 -6.49 0.24
CA GLU A 138 -7.11 -5.73 -0.40
C GLU A 138 -8.29 -6.63 -0.81
N ALA A 139 -8.02 -7.83 -1.33
CA ALA A 139 -9.06 -8.80 -1.66
C ALA A 139 -9.85 -9.27 -0.43
N LYS A 140 -9.17 -9.49 0.71
CA LYS A 140 -9.83 -9.84 1.98
C LYS A 140 -10.73 -8.72 2.47
N LEU A 141 -10.26 -7.46 2.43
CA LEU A 141 -11.07 -6.31 2.81
C LEU A 141 -12.31 -6.16 1.92
N ALA A 142 -12.14 -6.30 0.61
CA ALA A 142 -13.25 -6.23 -0.34
C ALA A 142 -14.30 -7.32 -0.10
N ALA A 143 -13.88 -8.54 0.25
CA ALA A 143 -14.79 -9.63 0.58
C ALA A 143 -15.59 -9.36 1.87
N ILE A 144 -14.94 -8.83 2.91
CA ILE A 144 -15.59 -8.47 4.18
C ILE A 144 -16.62 -7.36 3.95
N GLU A 145 -16.26 -6.34 3.18
CA GLU A 145 -17.17 -5.22 2.89
C GLU A 145 -18.37 -5.68 2.06
N ALA A 146 -18.16 -6.55 1.07
CA ALA A 146 -19.25 -7.14 0.29
C ALA A 146 -20.20 -7.98 1.16
N GLU A 147 -19.66 -8.77 2.11
CA GLU A 147 -20.48 -9.55 3.04
C GLU A 147 -21.29 -8.64 3.98
N LYS A 148 -20.67 -7.56 4.46
CA LYS A 148 -21.33 -6.57 5.32
C LYS A 148 -22.46 -5.86 4.57
N GLN A 149 -22.21 -5.39 3.34
CA GLN A 149 -23.23 -4.78 2.49
C GLN A 149 -24.38 -5.74 2.22
N ALA A 150 -24.09 -7.01 1.90
CA ALA A 150 -25.13 -8.00 1.64
C ALA A 150 -26.01 -8.28 2.88
N LYS A 151 -25.42 -8.25 4.09
CA LYS A 151 -26.18 -8.37 5.35
C LYS A 151 -27.04 -7.14 5.60
N GLU A 152 -26.51 -5.94 5.39
CA GLU A 152 -27.26 -4.68 5.54
C GLU A 152 -28.43 -4.59 4.54
N ASP A 153 -28.22 -4.99 3.29
CA ASP A 153 -29.27 -5.03 2.26
C ASP A 153 -30.36 -6.05 2.61
N ALA A 154 -29.97 -7.24 3.12
CA ALA A 154 -30.92 -8.26 3.55
C ALA A 154 -31.74 -7.82 4.80
N GLU A 155 -31.13 -7.10 5.74
CA GLU A 155 -31.84 -6.54 6.89
C GLU A 155 -32.80 -5.41 6.50
N ASN A 156 -32.41 -4.55 5.56
CA ASN A 156 -33.27 -3.50 5.04
C ASN A 156 -34.44 -4.05 4.21
N ALA A 157 -34.22 -5.10 3.41
CA ALA A 157 -35.30 -5.79 2.69
C ALA A 157 -36.36 -6.38 3.64
N LYS A 158 -35.94 -6.95 4.79
CA LYS A 158 -36.85 -7.49 5.81
C LYS A 158 -37.65 -6.41 6.56
N LYS A 159 -37.18 -5.16 6.59
CA LYS A 159 -37.89 -4.03 7.22
C LYS A 159 -38.84 -3.31 6.25
N GLY A 160 -38.79 -3.63 4.95
CA GLY A 160 -39.55 -2.97 3.89
C GLY A 160 -40.83 -3.69 3.44
N GLU A 161 -41.16 -4.87 3.97
CA GLU A 161 -42.43 -5.54 3.64
C GLU A 161 -43.61 -4.81 4.33
N PRO A 162 -44.58 -4.25 3.57
CA PRO A 162 -45.82 -3.78 4.17
C PRO A 162 -46.62 -5.00 4.61
N THR A 163 -47.09 -4.99 5.86
CA THR A 163 -48.12 -5.92 6.33
C THR A 163 -49.38 -5.73 5.50
N GLU A 164 -49.57 -6.56 4.47
CA GLU A 164 -50.83 -6.64 3.72
C GLU A 164 -51.84 -7.41 4.59
N GLY A 165 -52.55 -6.65 5.44
CA GLY A 165 -53.55 -7.15 6.36
C GLY A 165 -54.96 -6.65 6.02
N ALA A 166 -55.78 -7.57 5.51
CA ALA A 166 -57.25 -7.61 5.53
C ALA A 166 -58.03 -6.65 4.59
N ARG A 167 -58.50 -7.20 3.47
CA ARG A 167 -59.73 -6.74 2.80
C ARG A 167 -60.77 -7.85 2.97
N GLU A 168 -61.77 -7.62 3.82
CA GLU A 168 -62.89 -8.53 4.05
C GLU A 168 -63.77 -8.67 2.78
N PRO A 169 -64.41 -9.83 2.55
CA PRO A 169 -65.35 -10.01 1.46
C PRO A 169 -66.74 -9.52 1.89
N HIS A 170 -67.22 -8.42 1.30
CA HIS A 170 -68.59 -7.97 1.49
C HIS A 170 -69.54 -8.93 0.75
N GLY A 171 -70.39 -9.63 1.52
CA GLY A 171 -71.42 -10.52 1.02
C GLY A 171 -72.46 -9.78 0.18
N SER A 172 -72.88 -10.44 -0.90
CA SER A 172 -74.01 -10.04 -1.74
C SER A 172 -75.32 -10.25 -0.99
N GLU A 173 -76.11 -9.20 -0.80
CA GLU A 173 -77.49 -9.31 -0.34
C GLU A 173 -78.42 -9.14 -1.55
N THR A 174 -79.24 -10.17 -1.76
CA THR A 174 -80.20 -10.35 -2.84
C THR A 174 -81.39 -9.41 -2.72
N ALA A 175 -81.79 -8.81 -3.84
CA ALA A 175 -83.05 -8.10 -3.99
C ALA A 175 -84.23 -9.06 -3.82
N ALA A 176 -85.21 -8.66 -3.01
CA ALA A 176 -86.55 -9.24 -2.98
C ALA A 176 -87.57 -8.14 -3.28
N ASP A 177 -88.28 -8.33 -4.38
CA ASP A 177 -89.55 -7.69 -4.73
C ASP A 177 -90.58 -7.83 -3.61
N GLU A 178 -91.28 -6.76 -3.27
CA GLU A 178 -92.68 -6.84 -2.84
C GLU A 178 -93.49 -5.70 -3.46
N ASP A 179 -94.21 -6.06 -4.52
CA ASP A 179 -95.46 -5.47 -4.96
C ASP A 179 -96.50 -5.42 -3.82
N VAL A 180 -97.05 -4.23 -3.52
CA VAL A 180 -98.39 -4.12 -2.92
C VAL A 180 -99.17 -2.99 -3.61
N LYS A 181 -100.22 -3.43 -4.31
CA LYS A 181 -101.30 -2.64 -4.95
C LYS A 181 -102.12 -1.82 -3.96
N GLY A 182 -102.67 -0.70 -4.45
CA GLY A 182 -103.80 0.01 -3.84
C GLY A 182 -104.07 1.35 -4.50
#